data_AF-A0A2U8QWI5-F1
#
_entry.id   AF-A0A2U8QWI5-F1
#
_cell.length_a   1.000
_cell.length_b   1.000
_cell.length_c   1.000
_cell.angle_alpha   90.00
_cell.angle_beta   90.00
_cell.angle_gamma   90.00
#
_symmetry.space_group_name_H-M   'P 1'
#
loop_
_entity.id
_entity.type
_entity.pdbx_description
1 polymer ?
#
loop_
_entity_poly.entity_id
_entity_poly.type
_entity_poly.pdbx_seq_one_letter_code
_entity_poly.pdbx_strand_id
1 'polypeptide(L)'
;MALMLEEIFNFWALFIYLVVLILLFYILLVDSKLLERKQKKLQYVKAGLFSVFAFSVVAKIISVYWLTKIFSSYYNILAYIVLAIGVLVLGFYNFLKNKTTSSKFLLITFLSLFGSDIFYVLYKYYTQNTLWLYLSCAVEIPCYYLLVRYFISRDNEKRLTIQ
;
A
#
# COMPACT_ATOMS: atom_id res chain seq x y z
N MET A 1 29.67 11.93 4.12
CA MET A 1 28.62 12.66 4.87
C MET A 1 27.31 12.72 4.08
N ALA A 2 27.33 13.12 2.79
CA ALA A 2 26.14 13.11 1.92
C ALA A 2 25.47 11.72 1.78
N LEU A 3 26.27 10.66 1.57
CA LEU A 3 25.77 9.29 1.39
C LEU A 3 25.03 8.74 2.63
N MET A 4 25.52 9.06 3.83
CA MET A 4 24.86 8.69 5.11
C MET A 4 23.53 9.41 5.28
N LEU A 5 23.43 10.67 4.82
CA LEU A 5 22.19 11.45 4.92
C LEU A 5 21.12 10.90 3.96
N GLU A 6 21.52 10.51 2.75
CA GLU A 6 20.63 9.87 1.75
C GLU A 6 20.10 8.53 2.26
N GLU A 7 20.94 7.70 2.86
CA GLU A 7 20.51 6.41 3.43
C GLU A 7 19.50 6.59 4.58
N ILE A 8 19.74 7.54 5.48
CA ILE A 8 18.81 7.86 6.57
C ILE A 8 17.48 8.39 6.01
N PHE A 9 17.53 9.29 5.02
CA PHE A 9 16.32 9.83 4.40
C PHE A 9 15.50 8.75 3.71
N ASN A 10 16.15 7.87 2.95
CA ASN A 10 15.50 6.75 2.28
C ASN A 10 14.86 5.77 3.27
N PHE A 11 15.52 5.50 4.40
CA PHE A 11 14.95 4.68 5.46
C PHE A 11 13.66 5.28 6.02
N TRP A 12 13.65 6.57 6.36
CA TRP A 12 12.47 7.26 6.87
C TRP A 12 11.34 7.35 5.84
N ALA A 13 11.66 7.65 4.58
CA ALA A 13 10.69 7.65 3.51
C ALA A 13 10.01 6.28 3.39
N LEU A 14 10.81 5.21 3.33
CA LEU A 14 10.29 3.84 3.19
C LEU A 14 9.47 3.41 4.41
N PHE A 15 9.84 3.84 5.62
CA PHE A 15 9.05 3.63 6.82
C PHE A 15 7.67 4.32 6.74
N ILE A 16 7.62 5.58 6.33
CA ILE A 16 6.36 6.33 6.17
C ILE A 16 5.46 5.66 5.13
N TYR A 17 6.00 5.29 3.96
CA TYR A 17 5.26 4.56 2.93
C TYR A 17 4.67 3.25 3.48
N LEU A 18 5.43 2.52 4.29
CA LEU A 18 4.97 1.28 4.89
C LEU A 18 3.81 1.51 5.87
N VAL A 19 3.85 2.57 6.68
CA VAL A 19 2.74 2.95 7.57
C VAL A 19 1.49 3.29 6.76
N VAL A 20 1.63 4.08 5.68
CA VAL A 20 0.51 4.46 4.80
C VAL A 20 -0.12 3.22 4.14
N LEU A 21 0.70 2.28 3.65
CA LEU A 21 0.22 1.02 3.07
C LEU A 21 -0.52 0.16 4.09
N ILE A 22 -0.06 0.10 5.34
CA ILE A 22 -0.77 -0.63 6.41
C ILE A 22 -2.15 -0.01 6.65
N LEU A 23 -2.24 1.32 6.71
CA LEU A 23 -3.53 2.01 6.89
C LEU A 23 -4.48 1.74 5.71
N LEU A 24 -3.99 1.84 4.48
CA LEU A 24 -4.76 1.52 3.27
C LEU A 24 -5.23 0.06 3.24
N PHE A 25 -4.35 -0.86 3.62
CA PHE A 25 -4.66 -2.29 3.70
C PHE A 25 -5.78 -2.56 4.71
N TYR A 26 -5.67 -1.99 5.91
CA TYR A 26 -6.71 -2.09 6.94
C TYR A 26 -8.05 -1.52 6.45
N ILE A 27 -8.02 -0.34 5.83
CA ILE A 27 -9.20 0.32 5.28
C ILE A 27 -9.90 -0.55 4.23
N LEU A 28 -9.15 -1.14 3.30
CA LEU A 28 -9.69 -2.02 2.27
C LEU A 28 -10.25 -3.33 2.84
N LEU A 29 -9.59 -3.89 3.84
CA LEU A 29 -10.10 -5.05 4.58
C LEU A 29 -11.48 -4.75 5.19
N VAL A 30 -11.65 -3.58 5.80
CA VAL A 30 -12.95 -3.14 6.34
C VAL A 30 -13.99 -3.00 5.23
N ASP A 31 -13.66 -2.29 4.15
CA ASP A 31 -14.62 -2.00 3.07
C ASP A 31 -15.04 -3.25 2.28
N SER A 32 -14.22 -4.29 2.24
CA SER A 32 -14.50 -5.54 1.53
C SER A 32 -15.68 -6.34 2.09
N LYS A 33 -16.17 -5.95 3.29
CA LYS A 33 -17.14 -6.69 4.10
C LYS A 33 -16.73 -8.16 4.32
N LEU A 34 -15.46 -8.51 4.11
CA LEU A 34 -14.89 -9.81 4.52
C LEU A 34 -15.06 -9.99 6.05
N LEU A 35 -15.17 -8.88 6.78
CA LEU A 35 -15.37 -8.84 8.23
C LEU A 35 -16.81 -9.10 8.69
N GLU A 36 -17.84 -8.90 7.86
CA GLU A 36 -19.25 -8.87 8.27
C GLU A 36 -20.03 -10.19 8.08
N ARG A 37 -19.44 -11.23 7.47
CA ARG A 37 -20.16 -12.52 7.35
C ARG A 37 -20.35 -13.17 8.72
N LYS A 38 -21.61 -13.27 9.16
CA LYS A 38 -22.15 -13.87 10.42
C LYS A 38 -21.85 -15.38 10.63
N GLN A 39 -20.86 -15.97 9.95
CA GLN A 39 -20.53 -17.39 10.15
C GLN A 39 -19.42 -17.55 11.21
N LYS A 40 -19.77 -18.16 12.35
CA LYS A 40 -18.88 -18.41 13.52
C LYS A 40 -17.53 -19.08 13.17
N LYS A 41 -17.45 -19.86 12.09
CA LYS A 41 -16.18 -20.47 11.60
C LYS A 41 -15.14 -19.44 11.13
N LEU A 42 -15.56 -18.25 10.72
CA LEU A 42 -14.66 -17.19 10.23
C LEU A 42 -13.97 -16.43 11.38
N GLN A 43 -14.43 -16.56 12.63
CA GLN A 43 -13.84 -15.87 13.78
C GLN A 43 -12.44 -16.40 14.13
N TYR A 44 -12.19 -17.69 13.90
CA TYR A 44 -10.86 -18.29 14.02
C TYR A 44 -9.93 -17.91 12.85
N VAL A 45 -10.48 -17.68 11.66
CA VAL A 45 -9.72 -17.14 10.51
C VAL A 45 -9.42 -15.63 10.70
N LYS A 46 -10.34 -14.88 11.34
CA LYS A 46 -10.15 -13.48 11.74
C LYS A 46 -9.07 -13.32 12.81
N ALA A 47 -9.13 -14.15 13.86
CA ALA A 47 -8.07 -14.24 14.86
C ALA A 47 -6.76 -14.77 14.24
N GLY A 48 -6.85 -15.68 13.26
CA GLY A 48 -5.70 -16.20 12.51
C GLY A 48 -5.01 -15.13 11.64
N LEU A 49 -5.73 -14.35 10.86
CA LEU A 49 -5.15 -13.28 10.03
C LEU A 49 -4.65 -12.11 10.87
N PHE A 50 -5.40 -11.71 11.91
CA PHE A 50 -4.96 -10.67 12.84
C PHE A 50 -3.76 -11.15 13.68
N SER A 51 -3.74 -12.41 14.13
CA SER A 51 -2.59 -12.97 14.84
C SER A 51 -1.41 -13.18 13.92
N VAL A 52 -1.57 -13.57 12.65
CA VAL A 52 -0.47 -13.63 11.68
C VAL A 52 0.06 -12.23 11.37
N PHE A 53 -0.81 -11.22 11.27
CA PHE A 53 -0.40 -9.83 11.06
C PHE A 53 0.28 -9.23 12.30
N ALA A 54 -0.30 -9.41 13.49
CA ALA A 54 0.27 -8.98 14.76
C ALA A 54 1.55 -9.75 15.10
N PHE A 55 1.60 -11.06 14.83
CA PHE A 55 2.80 -11.89 14.97
C PHE A 55 3.84 -11.49 13.93
N SER A 56 3.48 -11.12 12.71
CA SER A 56 4.41 -10.57 11.72
C SER A 56 4.99 -9.23 12.17
N VAL A 57 4.18 -8.36 12.78
CA VAL A 57 4.62 -7.06 13.34
C VAL A 57 5.47 -7.23 14.62
N VAL A 58 5.08 -8.14 15.53
CA VAL A 58 5.81 -8.44 16.79
C VAL A 58 7.09 -9.23 16.50
N ALA A 59 7.06 -10.20 15.59
CA ALA A 59 8.25 -10.86 15.07
C ALA A 59 9.16 -9.86 14.35
N LYS A 60 8.61 -8.81 13.69
CA LYS A 60 9.38 -7.68 13.15
C LYS A 60 10.12 -6.91 14.24
N ILE A 61 9.46 -6.61 15.35
CA ILE A 61 10.07 -5.87 16.46
C ILE A 61 11.18 -6.71 17.11
N ILE A 62 10.94 -8.01 17.34
CA ILE A 62 11.93 -8.94 17.93
C ILE A 62 13.08 -9.21 16.97
N SER A 63 12.80 -9.36 15.66
CA SER A 63 13.78 -9.51 14.59
C SER A 63 14.66 -8.27 14.45
N VAL A 64 14.08 -7.06 14.40
CA VAL A 64 14.85 -5.80 14.35
C VAL A 64 15.77 -5.66 15.57
N TYR A 65 15.36 -6.16 16.74
CA TYR A 65 16.20 -6.18 17.95
C TYR A 65 17.34 -7.21 17.92
N TRP A 66 17.21 -8.32 17.16
CA TRP A 66 18.19 -9.42 17.10
C TRP A 66 19.04 -9.47 15.81
N LEU A 67 18.52 -9.02 14.67
CA LEU A 67 19.13 -9.09 13.32
C LEU A 67 19.80 -7.78 12.89
N THR A 68 19.84 -6.78 13.78
CA THR A 68 20.49 -5.47 13.61
C THR A 68 21.98 -5.56 13.25
N LYS A 69 22.58 -6.76 13.28
CA LYS A 69 23.99 -6.94 12.94
C LYS A 69 24.31 -7.15 11.45
N ILE A 70 23.39 -7.57 10.55
CA ILE A 70 23.83 -7.97 9.19
C ILE A 70 22.89 -7.59 8.00
N PHE A 71 21.56 -7.38 8.15
CA PHE A 71 20.65 -7.32 6.97
C PHE A 71 19.48 -6.30 6.98
N SER A 72 19.61 -5.11 7.58
CA SER A 72 18.43 -4.26 7.90
C SER A 72 17.59 -3.74 6.71
N SER A 73 18.19 -3.40 5.56
CA SER A 73 17.46 -2.71 4.47
C SER A 73 16.63 -3.63 3.58
N TYR A 74 17.09 -4.86 3.32
CA TYR A 74 16.44 -5.79 2.39
C TYR A 74 15.06 -6.25 2.88
N TYR A 75 14.92 -6.47 4.19
CA TYR A 75 13.66 -6.91 4.79
C TYR A 75 12.56 -5.84 4.74
N ASN A 76 12.91 -4.56 4.89
CA ASN A 76 11.92 -3.48 4.81
C ASN A 76 11.35 -3.35 3.40
N ILE A 77 12.21 -3.53 2.38
CA ILE A 77 11.80 -3.55 0.97
C ILE A 77 10.87 -4.73 0.70
N LEU A 78 11.19 -5.93 1.18
CA LEU A 78 10.33 -7.11 1.04
C LEU A 78 8.96 -6.91 1.72
N ALA A 79 8.95 -6.36 2.94
CA ALA A 79 7.70 -6.08 3.65
C ALA A 79 6.83 -5.05 2.91
N TYR A 80 7.45 -4.02 2.32
CA TYR A 80 6.78 -3.06 1.46
C TYR A 80 6.14 -3.75 0.24
N ILE A 81 6.89 -4.59 -0.47
CA ILE A 81 6.39 -5.34 -1.65
C ILE A 81 5.17 -6.20 -1.28
N VAL A 82 5.26 -6.97 -0.19
CA VAL A 82 4.16 -7.84 0.25
C VAL A 82 2.90 -7.02 0.59
N LEU A 83 3.05 -5.91 1.31
CA LEU A 83 1.92 -5.03 1.65
C LEU A 83 1.33 -4.35 0.41
N ALA A 84 2.15 -3.86 -0.50
CA ALA A 84 1.70 -3.24 -1.74
C ALA A 84 0.89 -4.22 -2.61
N ILE A 85 1.38 -5.46 -2.75
CA ILE A 85 0.65 -6.52 -3.46
C ILE A 85 -0.66 -6.85 -2.73
N GLY A 86 -0.64 -6.93 -1.40
CA GLY A 86 -1.85 -7.17 -0.61
C GLY A 86 -2.92 -6.09 -0.82
N VAL A 87 -2.52 -4.82 -0.83
CA VAL A 87 -3.40 -3.67 -1.09
C VAL A 87 -3.97 -3.74 -2.51
N LEU A 88 -3.15 -4.07 -3.50
CA LEU A 88 -3.59 -4.26 -4.89
C LEU A 88 -4.63 -5.38 -5.02
N VAL A 89 -4.35 -6.57 -4.48
CA VAL A 89 -5.25 -7.73 -4.57
C VAL A 89 -6.59 -7.44 -3.90
N LEU A 90 -6.59 -6.84 -2.70
CA LEU A 90 -7.82 -6.44 -2.02
C LEU A 90 -8.56 -5.31 -2.76
N GLY A 91 -7.83 -4.36 -3.33
CA GLY A 91 -8.39 -3.30 -4.18
C GLY A 91 -9.13 -3.88 -5.39
N PHE A 92 -8.50 -4.82 -6.11
CA PHE A 92 -9.11 -5.55 -7.22
C PHE A 92 -10.33 -6.36 -6.77
N TYR A 93 -10.23 -7.08 -5.65
CA TYR A 93 -11.34 -7.84 -5.09
C TYR A 93 -12.55 -6.93 -4.78
N ASN A 94 -12.31 -5.79 -4.12
CA ASN A 94 -13.36 -4.81 -3.81
C ASN A 94 -13.99 -4.21 -5.06
N PHE A 95 -13.17 -3.90 -6.07
CA PHE A 95 -13.66 -3.42 -7.36
C PHE A 95 -14.53 -4.46 -8.08
N LEU A 96 -14.09 -5.72 -8.16
CA LEU A 96 -14.85 -6.78 -8.83
C LEU A 96 -16.17 -7.08 -8.12
N LYS A 97 -16.15 -7.13 -6.78
CA LYS A 97 -17.30 -7.52 -5.96
C LYS A 97 -18.31 -6.40 -5.78
N ASN A 98 -17.85 -5.22 -5.33
CA ASN A 98 -18.74 -4.14 -4.93
C ASN A 98 -18.90 -3.08 -6.04
N LYS A 99 -18.01 -3.04 -7.04
CA LYS A 99 -18.01 -2.08 -8.17
C LYS A 99 -18.16 -0.61 -7.75
N THR A 100 -17.74 -0.28 -6.53
CA THR A 100 -17.91 1.04 -5.93
C THR A 100 -17.08 2.09 -6.66
N THR A 101 -17.55 3.34 -6.60
CA THR A 101 -16.80 4.48 -7.16
C THR A 101 -15.49 4.67 -6.40
N SER A 102 -15.49 4.44 -5.08
CA SER A 102 -14.27 4.42 -4.26
C SER A 102 -13.24 3.41 -4.79
N SER A 103 -13.61 2.15 -5.01
CA SER A 103 -12.68 1.12 -5.49
C SER A 103 -12.08 1.45 -6.86
N LYS A 104 -12.85 2.12 -7.74
CA LYS A 104 -12.35 2.61 -9.03
C LYS A 104 -11.24 3.64 -8.87
N PHE A 105 -11.46 4.66 -8.02
CA PHE A 105 -10.45 5.69 -7.77
C PHE A 105 -9.17 5.10 -7.18
N LEU A 106 -9.29 4.14 -6.27
CA LEU A 106 -8.15 3.46 -5.67
C LEU A 106 -7.34 2.66 -6.72
N LEU A 107 -7.99 1.91 -7.60
CA LEU A 107 -7.31 1.18 -8.67
C LEU A 107 -6.59 2.11 -9.67
N ILE A 108 -7.23 3.21 -10.07
CA ILE A 108 -6.61 4.19 -10.97
C ILE A 108 -5.40 4.84 -10.27
N THR A 109 -5.48 5.10 -8.98
CA THR A 109 -4.35 5.62 -8.18
C THR A 109 -3.16 4.66 -8.26
N PHE A 110 -3.39 3.36 -8.07
CA PHE A 110 -2.35 2.35 -8.17
C PHE A 110 -1.78 2.19 -9.58
N LEU A 111 -2.63 2.24 -10.61
CA LEU A 111 -2.17 2.21 -12.01
C LEU A 111 -1.29 3.42 -12.34
N SER A 112 -1.64 4.60 -11.81
CA SER A 112 -0.87 5.83 -12.00
C SER A 112 0.48 5.75 -11.27
N LEU A 113 0.51 5.28 -10.02
CA LEU A 113 1.76 5.01 -9.30
C LEU A 113 2.65 4.01 -10.06
N PHE A 114 2.07 2.88 -10.49
CA PHE A 114 2.81 1.86 -11.23
C PHE A 114 3.33 2.38 -12.58
N GLY A 115 2.54 3.19 -13.28
CA GLY A 115 2.96 3.85 -14.52
C GLY A 115 4.13 4.82 -14.27
N SER A 116 4.06 5.61 -13.21
CA SER A 116 5.15 6.50 -12.80
C SER A 116 6.45 5.73 -12.53
N ASP A 117 6.36 4.61 -11.78
CA ASP A 117 7.51 3.75 -11.49
C ASP A 117 8.14 3.17 -12.75
N ILE A 118 7.32 2.70 -13.71
CA ILE A 118 7.82 2.18 -15.00
C ILE A 118 8.60 3.26 -15.74
N PHE A 119 8.07 4.48 -15.83
CA PHE A 119 8.76 5.58 -16.51
C PHE A 119 10.08 5.95 -15.83
N TYR A 120 10.12 5.93 -14.49
CA TYR A 120 11.36 6.14 -13.74
C TYR A 120 12.40 5.03 -13.99
N VAL A 121 11.96 3.76 -14.01
CA VAL A 121 12.83 2.62 -14.31
C VAL A 121 13.39 2.71 -15.74
N LEU A 122 12.55 3.08 -16.71
CA LEU A 122 12.96 3.29 -18.11
C LEU A 122 14.01 4.42 -18.23
N TYR A 123 13.82 5.50 -17.49
CA TYR A 123 14.81 6.58 -17.39
C TYR A 123 16.13 6.05 -16.81
N LYS A 124 16.08 5.43 -15.63
CA LYS A 124 17.29 5.07 -14.86
C LYS A 124 18.12 3.97 -15.51
N TYR A 125 17.49 2.95 -16.08
CA TYR A 125 18.18 1.73 -16.51
C TYR A 125 18.33 1.57 -18.02
N TYR A 126 17.49 2.21 -18.84
CA TYR A 126 17.46 1.93 -20.28
C TYR A 126 17.87 3.11 -21.15
N THR A 127 17.24 4.27 -20.98
CA THR A 127 17.34 5.35 -21.98
C THR A 127 18.02 6.62 -21.47
N GLN A 128 18.06 6.86 -20.16
CA GLN A 128 18.60 8.08 -19.52
C GLN A 128 18.06 9.40 -20.11
N ASN A 129 16.97 9.35 -20.88
CA ASN A 129 16.35 10.51 -21.49
C ASN A 129 15.45 11.19 -20.46
N THR A 130 15.67 12.49 -20.24
CA THR A 130 14.94 13.32 -19.28
C THR A 130 13.43 13.38 -19.54
N LEU A 131 12.97 13.11 -20.77
CA LEU A 131 11.54 13.01 -21.09
C LEU A 131 10.83 11.95 -20.23
N TRP A 132 11.46 10.80 -19.99
CA TRP A 132 10.86 9.74 -19.15
C TRP A 132 10.76 10.13 -17.69
N LEU A 133 11.71 10.92 -17.18
CA LEU A 133 11.64 11.48 -15.85
C LEU A 133 10.46 12.45 -15.72
N TYR A 134 10.26 13.34 -16.70
CA TYR A 134 9.12 14.26 -16.69
C TYR A 134 7.77 13.52 -16.79
N LEU A 135 7.70 12.46 -17.61
CA LEU A 135 6.50 11.62 -17.70
C LEU A 135 6.22 10.88 -16.38
N SER A 136 7.24 10.36 -15.71
CA SER A 136 7.12 9.75 -14.38
C SER A 136 6.50 10.74 -13.39
N CYS A 137 7.04 11.96 -13.29
CA CYS A 137 6.49 12.99 -12.41
C CYS A 137 5.06 13.41 -12.81
N ALA A 138 4.79 13.58 -14.10
CA ALA A 138 3.48 14.02 -14.60
C ALA A 138 2.37 13.01 -14.26
N VAL A 139 2.68 11.71 -14.32
CA VAL A 139 1.75 10.63 -14.01
C VAL A 139 1.60 10.42 -12.50
N GLU A 140 2.54 10.89 -11.68
CA GLU A 140 2.43 10.84 -10.22
C GLU A 140 1.48 11.91 -9.65
N ILE A 141 1.42 13.10 -10.26
CA ILE A 141 0.54 14.21 -9.83
C ILE A 141 -0.94 13.79 -9.65
N PRO A 142 -1.59 13.11 -10.61
CA PRO A 142 -2.99 12.71 -10.46
C PRO A 142 -3.22 11.70 -9.32
N CYS A 143 -2.19 10.99 -8.84
CA CYS A 143 -2.34 10.05 -7.72
C CYS A 143 -2.92 10.73 -6.49
N TYR A 144 -2.42 11.92 -6.13
CA TYR A 144 -2.89 12.66 -4.95
C TYR A 144 -4.37 13.05 -5.08
N TYR A 145 -4.76 13.54 -6.25
CA TYR A 145 -6.16 13.89 -6.54
C TYR A 145 -7.08 12.67 -6.47
N LEU A 146 -6.67 11.55 -7.06
CA LEU A 146 -7.45 10.31 -7.07
C LEU A 146 -7.59 9.70 -5.67
N LEU A 147 -6.54 9.80 -4.84
CA LEU A 147 -6.54 9.30 -3.47
C LEU A 147 -7.48 10.12 -2.56
N VAL A 148 -7.55 11.44 -2.76
CA VAL A 148 -8.56 12.29 -2.09
C VAL A 148 -9.98 11.92 -2.56
N ARG A 149 -10.19 11.75 -3.87
CA ARG A 149 -11.49 11.33 -4.42
C ARG A 149 -11.91 9.96 -3.91
N TYR A 150 -10.96 9.04 -3.68
CA TYR A 150 -11.22 7.75 -3.05
C TYR A 150 -11.83 7.93 -1.67
N PHE A 151 -11.22 8.73 -0.78
CA PHE A 151 -11.72 8.95 0.57
C PHE A 151 -13.11 9.60 0.59
N ILE A 152 -13.31 10.65 -0.23
CA ILE A 152 -14.62 11.33 -0.33
C ILE A 152 -15.71 10.36 -0.81
N SER A 153 -15.42 9.59 -1.86
CA SER A 153 -16.40 8.66 -2.43
C SER A 153 -16.74 7.54 -1.44
N ARG A 154 -15.75 7.05 -0.70
CA ARG A 154 -15.93 6.05 0.35
C ARG A 154 -16.83 6.57 1.48
N ASP A 155 -16.63 7.81 1.93
CA ASP A 155 -17.46 8.39 2.99
C ASP A 155 -18.90 8.59 2.54
N ASN A 156 -19.12 9.01 1.30
CA ASN A 156 -20.46 9.13 0.71
C ASN A 156 -21.17 7.77 0.63
N GLU A 157 -20.46 6.73 0.17
CA GLU A 157 -20.98 5.37 0.09
C GLU A 157 -21.34 4.79 1.48
N LYS A 158 -20.56 5.13 2.51
CA LYS A 158 -20.86 4.77 3.90
C LYS A 158 -22.09 5.49 4.44
N ARG A 159 -22.27 6.78 4.14
CA ARG A 159 -23.47 7.53 4.57
C ARG A 159 -24.74 6.97 3.94
N LEU A 160 -24.70 6.62 2.66
CA LEU A 160 -25.84 6.05 1.93
C LEU A 160 -26.24 4.64 2.40
N THR A 161 -25.36 3.91 3.09
CA THR A 161 -25.66 2.57 3.62
C THR A 161 -26.20 2.57 5.06
N ILE A 162 -26.19 3.71 5.73
CA ILE A 162 -26.69 3.90 7.11
C ILE A 162 -28.13 4.50 7.11
N GLN A 163 -28.54 5.13 6.01
CA GLN A 163 -29.93 5.59 5.78
C GLN A 163 -30.82 4.44 5.31
#